data_AF-A0A7H8K9Q9-F1
#
_entry.id   AF-A0A7H8K9Q9-F1
#
_cell.length_a   1.000
_cell.length_b   1.000
_cell.length_c   1.000
_cell.angle_alpha   90.00
_cell.angle_beta   90.00
_cell.angle_gamma   90.00
#
_symmetry.space_group_name_H-M   'P 1'
#
loop_
_entity.id
_entity.type
_entity.pdbx_description
1 polymer ?
#
loop_
_entity_poly.entity_id
_entity_poly.type
_entity_poly.pdbx_seq_one_letter_code
_entity_poly.pdbx_strand_id
1 'polypeptide(L)'
;MTFDRIEDALAEIAAGRPVIVTDDADRENEGDLIFAAELATPELLAFTVRHTSGFICVPLTEDECDRLDLPPMHHTNQDRRQTAYTVTVDAREGVSTGISAADRAHTIRLLADPATGPADLARPGHVVPLRARTGGVLRRPGHTEAAVDLTRLAGLRPAGVLCELVNDDGTMMRLPDLEKFRAEHSLTLITIADLIAYRRRTEKQVELVADARMPTEHGVFRALGYRSEYDTAEHVALVIGDIGDGRDVLVRVHSECLTGDVFASVRCDCGPQLNAALERVAREGRGVVLYVRGHEGRGIGLLHKLQAYQLQDQGRDTVDANLDLGLPADARDYGTGAQILYDLGVRTMRLLTNNPAKRAGLEGYGLTVTGREGLPVRPHPENVRYLRTKRDRMGHLLDLDEVSEAPMGRPVAGKEIGA
;
A
#
# COMPACT_ATOMS: atom_id res chain seq x y z
N MET A 1 -0.83 -8.04 22.13
CA MET A 1 -0.01 -8.17 20.91
C MET A 1 0.37 -6.78 20.48
N THR A 2 1.66 -6.47 20.49
CA THR A 2 2.15 -5.15 20.12
C THR A 2 3.41 -5.37 19.31
N PHE A 3 3.29 -5.16 18.00
CA PHE A 3 4.43 -5.05 17.10
C PHE A 3 5.27 -3.85 17.53
N ASP A 4 6.57 -3.92 17.27
CA ASP A 4 7.47 -2.83 17.57
C ASP A 4 7.31 -1.68 16.58
N ARG A 5 7.86 -0.52 16.93
CA ARG A 5 7.87 0.61 16.01
C ARG A 5 8.90 0.37 14.91
N ILE A 6 8.58 0.83 13.71
CA ILE A 6 9.52 0.76 12.57
C ILE A 6 10.82 1.48 12.89
N GLU A 7 10.77 2.59 13.62
CA GLU A 7 11.95 3.33 14.07
C GLU A 7 12.93 2.47 14.89
N ASP A 8 12.40 1.56 15.71
CA ASP A 8 13.23 0.68 16.54
C ASP A 8 13.90 -0.37 15.63
N ALA A 9 13.16 -0.95 14.68
CA ALA A 9 13.72 -1.86 13.68
C ALA A 9 14.81 -1.20 12.81
N LEU A 10 14.62 0.06 12.40
CA LEU A 10 15.64 0.81 11.65
C LEU A 10 16.92 1.03 12.47
N ALA A 11 16.79 1.29 13.78
CA ALA A 11 17.93 1.43 14.67
C ALA A 11 18.70 0.11 14.87
N GLU A 12 17.99 -1.01 14.95
CA GLU A 12 18.59 -2.35 15.00
C GLU A 12 19.38 -2.65 13.72
N ILE A 13 18.76 -2.45 12.54
CA ILE A 13 19.39 -2.67 11.24
C ILE A 13 20.64 -1.79 11.08
N ALA A 14 20.54 -0.49 11.41
CA ALA A 14 21.67 0.44 11.36
C ALA A 14 22.84 0.00 12.27
N ALA A 15 22.54 -0.70 13.36
CA ALA A 15 23.53 -1.22 14.29
C ALA A 15 24.04 -2.63 13.93
N GLY A 16 23.66 -3.17 12.76
CA GLY A 16 24.06 -4.50 12.29
C GLY A 16 23.34 -5.66 12.98
N ARG A 17 22.23 -5.39 13.68
CA ARG A 17 21.42 -6.42 14.34
C ARG A 17 20.24 -6.82 13.45
N PRO A 18 19.83 -8.09 13.46
CA PRO A 18 18.71 -8.54 12.65
C PRO A 18 17.37 -8.15 13.28
N VAL A 19 16.34 -8.10 12.46
CA VAL A 19 14.93 -7.91 12.86
C VAL A 19 14.07 -9.02 12.26
N ILE A 20 12.94 -9.28 12.88
CA ILE A 20 11.93 -10.20 12.35
C ILE A 20 10.88 -9.36 11.62
N VAL A 21 10.59 -9.74 10.38
CA VAL A 21 9.53 -9.14 9.58
C VAL A 21 8.52 -10.20 9.24
N THR A 22 7.24 -9.92 9.47
CA THR A 22 6.14 -10.80 9.07
C THR A 22 5.20 -10.09 8.11
N ASP A 23 4.56 -10.87 7.24
CA ASP A 23 3.56 -10.37 6.31
C ASP A 23 2.14 -10.67 6.78
N ASP A 24 1.15 -10.40 5.93
CA ASP A 24 -0.26 -10.61 6.26
C ASP A 24 -0.60 -12.11 6.37
N ALA A 25 -1.56 -12.45 7.23
CA ALA A 25 -2.02 -13.82 7.45
C ALA A 25 -2.55 -14.49 6.16
N ASP A 26 -3.03 -13.70 5.21
CA ASP A 26 -3.55 -14.19 3.93
C ASP A 26 -2.48 -14.31 2.82
N ARG A 27 -1.21 -13.97 3.10
CA ARG A 27 -0.10 -14.02 2.12
C ARG A 27 0.82 -15.23 2.35
N GLU A 28 1.94 -15.07 3.04
CA GLU A 28 2.82 -16.19 3.46
C GLU A 28 2.52 -16.61 4.89
N ASN A 29 2.12 -15.64 5.73
CA ASN A 29 1.88 -15.78 7.16
C ASN A 29 3.13 -16.31 7.89
N GLU A 30 4.30 -15.92 7.40
CA GLU A 30 5.61 -16.40 7.85
C GLU A 30 6.44 -15.22 8.37
N GLY A 31 7.53 -15.52 9.07
CA GLY A 31 8.47 -14.51 9.56
C GLY A 31 9.85 -14.73 9.00
N ASP A 32 10.44 -13.67 8.45
CA ASP A 32 11.81 -13.66 7.95
C ASP A 32 12.73 -12.97 8.94
N LEU A 33 13.92 -13.54 9.13
CA LEU A 33 15.01 -12.85 9.80
C LEU A 33 15.74 -11.96 8.77
N ILE A 34 15.72 -10.65 8.98
CA ILE A 34 16.25 -9.65 8.04
C ILE A 34 17.38 -8.83 8.66
N PHE A 35 18.46 -8.64 7.91
CA PHE A 35 19.57 -7.74 8.30
C PHE A 35 20.24 -7.10 7.07
N ALA A 36 21.10 -6.09 7.31
CA ALA A 36 21.83 -5.41 6.23
C ALA A 36 22.97 -6.26 5.67
N ALA A 37 23.02 -6.41 4.34
CA ALA A 37 24.02 -7.24 3.67
C ALA A 37 25.45 -6.72 3.89
N GLU A 38 25.66 -5.40 3.90
CA GLU A 38 26.99 -4.82 4.14
C GLU A 38 27.53 -5.06 5.57
N LEU A 39 26.63 -5.36 6.52
CA LEU A 39 26.97 -5.62 7.93
C LEU A 39 26.97 -7.12 8.27
N ALA A 40 26.86 -8.00 7.27
CA ALA A 40 26.87 -9.45 7.50
C ALA A 40 28.18 -9.88 8.17
N THR A 41 28.10 -10.67 9.25
CA THR A 41 29.26 -11.31 9.89
C THR A 41 29.12 -12.83 9.86
N PRO A 42 30.23 -13.59 10.00
CA PRO A 42 30.14 -15.05 10.12
C PRO A 42 29.24 -15.50 11.27
N GLU A 43 29.29 -14.81 12.42
CA GLU A 43 28.48 -15.13 13.60
C GLU A 43 26.99 -14.88 13.35
N LEU A 44 26.66 -13.73 12.76
CA LEU A 44 25.29 -13.40 12.41
C LEU A 44 24.74 -14.39 11.38
N LEU A 45 25.52 -14.74 10.36
CA LEU A 45 25.06 -15.70 9.36
C LEU A 45 24.95 -17.13 9.92
N ALA A 46 25.84 -17.53 10.83
CA ALA A 46 25.70 -18.78 11.54
C ALA A 46 24.41 -18.81 12.37
N PHE A 47 24.07 -17.71 13.05
CA PHE A 47 22.80 -17.55 13.76
C PHE A 47 21.60 -17.64 12.79
N THR A 48 21.64 -16.94 11.66
CA THR A 48 20.58 -17.04 10.64
C THR A 48 20.38 -18.48 10.21
N VAL A 49 21.44 -19.18 9.80
CA VAL A 49 21.35 -20.56 9.32
C VAL A 49 20.88 -21.53 10.41
N ARG A 50 21.22 -21.28 11.67
CA ARG A 50 20.82 -22.11 12.83
C ARG A 50 19.30 -22.14 13.03
N HIS A 51 18.60 -21.05 12.69
CA HIS A 51 17.20 -20.80 13.08
C HIS A 51 16.25 -20.60 11.88
N THR A 52 16.75 -20.71 10.65
CA THR A 52 15.98 -20.49 9.42
C THR A 52 16.04 -21.72 8.52
N SER A 53 15.34 -21.67 7.38
CA SER A 53 15.40 -22.69 6.34
C SER A 53 16.82 -22.93 5.80
N GLY A 54 17.72 -21.96 5.98
CA GLY A 54 19.09 -21.99 5.48
C GLY A 54 19.19 -21.60 3.99
N PHE A 55 18.06 -21.32 3.33
CA PHE A 55 17.98 -20.84 1.95
C PHE A 55 18.24 -19.32 1.89
N ILE A 56 19.49 -18.94 2.13
CA ILE A 56 19.88 -17.54 2.32
C ILE A 56 19.69 -16.73 1.04
N CYS A 57 18.83 -15.71 1.14
CA CYS A 57 18.53 -14.80 0.05
C CYS A 57 19.08 -13.40 0.30
N VAL A 58 19.48 -12.70 -0.77
CA VAL A 58 20.02 -11.32 -0.71
C VAL A 58 19.21 -10.42 -1.62
N PRO A 59 18.18 -9.73 -1.09
CA PRO A 59 17.46 -8.71 -1.83
C PRO A 59 18.34 -7.53 -2.26
N LEU A 60 18.31 -7.22 -3.55
CA LEU A 60 19.02 -6.12 -4.20
C LEU A 60 18.04 -5.29 -5.03
N THR A 61 18.38 -4.03 -5.29
CA THR A 61 17.63 -3.19 -6.23
C THR A 61 17.78 -3.70 -7.67
N GLU A 62 16.85 -3.31 -8.54
CA GLU A 62 16.91 -3.63 -9.97
C GLU A 62 18.23 -3.18 -10.61
N ASP A 63 18.69 -1.97 -10.27
CA ASP A 63 19.94 -1.40 -10.76
C ASP A 63 21.18 -2.20 -10.30
N GLU A 64 21.20 -2.67 -9.05
CA GLU A 64 22.31 -3.48 -8.54
C GLU A 64 22.34 -4.87 -9.19
N CYS A 65 21.18 -5.48 -9.45
CA CYS A 65 21.10 -6.71 -10.23
C CYS A 65 21.64 -6.53 -11.65
N ASP A 66 21.31 -5.41 -12.31
CA ASP A 66 21.80 -5.12 -13.66
C ASP A 66 23.31 -4.83 -13.67
N ARG A 67 23.79 -4.03 -12.71
CA ARG A 67 25.21 -3.70 -12.54
C ARG A 67 26.08 -4.95 -12.33
N LEU A 68 25.59 -5.89 -11.54
CA LEU A 68 26.29 -7.13 -11.21
C LEU A 68 26.07 -8.26 -12.22
N ASP A 69 25.28 -8.05 -13.28
CA ASP A 69 24.89 -9.07 -14.27
C ASP A 69 24.24 -10.30 -13.61
N LEU A 70 23.15 -10.07 -12.87
CA LEU A 70 22.38 -11.09 -12.16
C LEU A 70 21.05 -11.36 -12.90
N PRO A 71 21.07 -12.18 -13.97
CA PRO A 71 19.85 -12.51 -14.70
C PRO A 71 18.90 -13.37 -13.84
N PRO A 72 17.59 -13.40 -14.20
CA PRO A 72 16.63 -14.30 -13.56
C PRO A 72 17.11 -15.76 -13.56
N MET A 73 16.85 -16.47 -12.46
CA MET A 73 17.23 -17.89 -12.32
C MET A 73 16.58 -18.76 -13.40
N HIS A 74 15.39 -18.38 -13.85
CA HIS A 74 14.67 -19.03 -14.93
C HIS A 74 14.01 -17.98 -15.83
N HIS A 75 14.05 -18.19 -17.14
CA HIS A 75 13.54 -17.26 -18.15
C HIS A 75 12.03 -16.97 -18.01
N THR A 76 11.25 -17.92 -17.48
CA THR A 76 9.82 -17.75 -17.17
C THR A 76 9.61 -17.96 -15.68
N ASN A 77 9.23 -16.92 -14.94
CA ASN A 77 8.97 -17.07 -13.50
C ASN A 77 7.63 -17.79 -13.26
N GLN A 78 7.70 -19.03 -12.78
CA GLN A 78 6.52 -19.86 -12.48
C GLN A 78 6.18 -19.88 -10.97
N ASP A 79 6.93 -19.15 -10.15
CA ASP A 79 6.66 -19.03 -8.72
C ASP A 79 5.27 -18.40 -8.50
N ARG A 80 4.46 -18.98 -7.61
CA ARG A 80 3.08 -18.53 -7.35
C ARG A 80 3.02 -17.08 -6.85
N ARG A 81 4.04 -16.64 -6.11
CA ARG A 81 4.19 -15.28 -5.55
C ARG A 81 5.09 -14.40 -6.41
N GLN A 82 5.52 -14.92 -7.57
CA GLN A 82 6.42 -14.27 -8.52
C GLN A 82 7.69 -13.75 -7.84
N THR A 83 8.23 -14.50 -6.87
CA THR A 83 9.49 -14.15 -6.21
C THR A 83 10.61 -14.10 -7.25
N ALA A 84 11.31 -12.97 -7.31
CA ALA A 84 12.23 -12.65 -8.40
C ALA A 84 13.64 -13.18 -8.14
N TYR A 85 13.78 -14.50 -8.10
CA TYR A 85 15.07 -15.17 -7.95
C TYR A 85 16.00 -14.86 -9.12
N THR A 86 17.25 -14.53 -8.81
CA THR A 86 18.34 -14.47 -9.79
C THR A 86 19.22 -15.72 -9.68
N VAL A 87 20.12 -15.90 -10.63
CA VAL A 87 21.14 -16.97 -10.57
C VAL A 87 21.90 -16.93 -9.24
N THR A 88 22.16 -18.10 -8.64
CA THR A 88 22.90 -18.16 -7.38
C THR A 88 24.36 -17.78 -7.58
N VAL A 89 24.98 -17.24 -6.55
CA VAL A 89 26.35 -16.70 -6.61
C VAL A 89 27.18 -17.07 -5.39
N ASP A 90 28.48 -17.12 -5.60
CA ASP A 90 29.52 -17.08 -4.58
C ASP A 90 30.52 -15.97 -4.91
N ALA A 91 31.21 -15.46 -3.89
CA ALA A 91 32.43 -14.70 -4.09
C ALA A 91 33.44 -15.56 -4.88
N ARG A 92 34.11 -14.97 -5.87
CA ARG A 92 35.08 -15.70 -6.68
C ARG A 92 36.41 -15.93 -5.97
N GLU A 93 36.78 -15.01 -5.09
CA GLU A 93 37.99 -15.06 -4.28
C GLU A 93 37.63 -14.91 -2.78
N GLY A 94 38.57 -15.21 -1.89
CA GLY A 94 38.37 -15.06 -0.44
C GLY A 94 37.45 -16.11 0.20
N VAL A 95 37.04 -17.14 -0.55
CA VAL A 95 36.21 -18.26 -0.09
C VAL A 95 36.85 -19.60 -0.41
N SER A 96 36.33 -20.66 0.20
CA SER A 96 36.74 -22.04 -0.03
C SER A 96 35.72 -22.76 -0.93
N THR A 97 34.72 -23.38 -0.33
CA THR A 97 33.62 -24.04 -1.03
C THR A 97 32.38 -23.16 -1.17
N GLY A 98 32.35 -21.99 -0.51
CA GLY A 98 31.23 -21.04 -0.59
C GLY A 98 30.13 -21.24 0.44
N ILE A 99 29.96 -22.46 1.01
CA ILE A 99 28.80 -22.79 1.85
C ILE A 99 28.92 -22.39 3.33
N SER A 100 30.15 -22.17 3.81
CA SER A 100 30.40 -21.86 5.22
C SER A 100 29.71 -20.54 5.61
N ALA A 101 29.46 -20.32 6.91
CA ALA A 101 28.91 -19.03 7.37
C ALA A 101 29.90 -17.87 7.08
N ALA A 102 31.20 -18.12 7.14
CA ALA A 102 32.20 -17.11 6.80
C ALA A 102 32.20 -16.81 5.29
N ASP A 103 32.14 -17.85 4.45
CA ASP A 103 32.19 -17.75 2.99
C ASP A 103 30.93 -17.04 2.47
N ARG A 104 29.74 -17.49 2.90
CA ARG A 104 28.49 -16.83 2.51
C ARG A 104 28.41 -15.40 3.03
N ALA A 105 28.89 -15.11 4.25
CA ALA A 105 28.93 -13.73 4.74
C ALA A 105 29.86 -12.85 3.90
N HIS A 106 30.97 -13.40 3.40
CA HIS A 106 31.85 -12.69 2.46
C HIS A 106 31.16 -12.40 1.13
N THR A 107 30.50 -13.40 0.52
CA THR A 107 29.69 -13.23 -0.70
C THR A 107 28.61 -12.16 -0.52
N ILE A 108 27.88 -12.20 0.61
CA ILE A 108 26.83 -11.23 0.93
C ILE A 108 27.38 -9.79 1.00
N ARG A 109 28.51 -9.57 1.69
CA ARG A 109 29.13 -8.24 1.76
C ARG A 109 29.57 -7.75 0.37
N LEU A 110 30.10 -8.62 -0.48
CA LEU A 110 30.46 -8.26 -1.85
C LEU A 110 29.24 -7.85 -2.69
N LEU A 111 28.09 -8.51 -2.51
CA LEU A 111 26.85 -8.12 -3.20
C LEU A 111 26.37 -6.71 -2.82
N ALA A 112 26.69 -6.23 -1.61
CA ALA A 112 26.33 -4.89 -1.15
C ALA A 112 27.36 -3.80 -1.52
N ASP A 113 28.61 -4.20 -1.82
CA ASP A 113 29.73 -3.30 -2.07
C ASP A 113 29.60 -2.64 -3.46
N PRO A 114 29.59 -1.28 -3.54
CA PRO A 114 29.53 -0.57 -4.81
C PRO A 114 30.73 -0.82 -5.75
N ALA A 115 31.86 -1.28 -5.22
CA ALA A 115 33.07 -1.54 -6.01
C ALA A 115 33.06 -2.92 -6.69
N THR A 116 32.23 -3.85 -6.22
CA THR A 116 32.13 -5.21 -6.77
C THR A 116 31.64 -5.18 -8.22
N GLY A 117 32.33 -5.84 -9.14
CA GLY A 117 31.88 -6.06 -10.51
C GLY A 117 31.36 -7.49 -10.73
N PRO A 118 30.75 -7.77 -11.92
CA PRO A 118 30.29 -9.11 -12.27
C PRO A 118 31.36 -10.21 -12.18
N ALA A 119 32.63 -9.84 -12.43
CA ALA A 119 33.78 -10.76 -12.46
C ALA A 119 34.29 -11.17 -11.07
N ASP A 120 33.82 -10.51 -10.02
CA ASP A 120 34.12 -10.84 -8.62
C ASP A 120 33.18 -11.93 -8.08
N LEU A 121 32.17 -12.31 -8.87
CA LEU A 121 31.15 -13.30 -8.51
C LEU A 121 31.23 -14.53 -9.43
N ALA A 122 31.24 -15.72 -8.83
CA ALA A 122 31.08 -16.99 -9.50
C ALA A 122 29.59 -17.38 -9.58
N ARG A 123 29.20 -18.07 -10.66
CA ARG A 123 27.85 -18.61 -10.88
C ARG A 123 27.99 -20.07 -11.34
N PRO A 124 27.25 -21.05 -10.76
CA PRO A 124 26.37 -20.90 -9.59
C PRO A 124 27.16 -20.68 -8.28
N GLY A 125 26.43 -20.49 -7.18
CA GLY A 125 26.97 -20.50 -5.82
C GLY A 125 25.91 -20.77 -4.76
N HIS A 126 26.15 -20.32 -3.52
CA HIS A 126 25.37 -20.71 -2.33
C HIS A 126 24.56 -19.57 -1.71
N VAL A 127 24.56 -18.39 -2.33
CA VAL A 127 23.73 -17.25 -1.95
C VAL A 127 22.77 -16.95 -3.10
N VAL A 128 21.51 -16.63 -2.79
CA VAL A 128 20.44 -16.41 -3.78
C VAL A 128 20.06 -14.94 -3.83
N PRO A 129 20.56 -14.14 -4.78
CA PRO A 129 20.12 -12.75 -4.88
C PRO A 129 18.67 -12.68 -5.37
N LEU A 130 17.90 -11.76 -4.79
CA LEU A 130 16.51 -11.49 -5.16
C LEU A 130 16.40 -10.08 -5.74
N ARG A 131 15.69 -9.93 -6.86
CA ARG A 131 15.49 -8.62 -7.49
C ARG A 131 14.25 -7.93 -6.92
N ALA A 132 14.45 -7.00 -5.99
CA ALA A 132 13.37 -6.21 -5.40
C ALA A 132 12.78 -5.25 -6.45
N ARG A 133 11.44 -5.11 -6.47
CA ARG A 133 10.77 -4.18 -7.39
C ARG A 133 11.08 -2.73 -7.06
N THR A 134 11.31 -1.92 -8.08
CA THR A 134 11.38 -0.46 -7.94
C THR A 134 10.14 0.06 -7.22
N GLY A 135 10.35 0.81 -6.14
CA GLY A 135 9.32 1.32 -5.24
C GLY A 135 9.10 0.50 -3.97
N GLY A 136 9.73 -0.66 -3.84
CA GLY A 136 9.77 -1.44 -2.60
C GLY A 136 8.38 -1.88 -2.13
N VAL A 137 8.14 -1.86 -0.82
CA VAL A 137 6.91 -2.41 -0.22
C VAL A 137 5.65 -1.68 -0.65
N LEU A 138 5.78 -0.46 -1.18
CA LEU A 138 4.67 0.33 -1.72
C LEU A 138 4.16 -0.20 -3.06
N ARG A 139 4.99 -0.98 -3.77
CA ARG A 139 4.65 -1.61 -5.06
C ARG A 139 4.39 -3.10 -4.93
N ARG A 140 5.19 -3.80 -4.12
CA ARG A 140 5.01 -5.21 -3.82
C ARG A 140 5.22 -5.45 -2.32
N PRO A 141 4.19 -5.83 -1.55
CA PRO A 141 4.30 -6.02 -0.10
C PRO A 141 4.93 -7.38 0.24
N GLY A 142 6.20 -7.59 -0.14
CA GLY A 142 6.95 -8.83 0.13
C GLY A 142 8.20 -8.60 0.97
N HIS A 143 8.70 -9.68 1.59
CA HIS A 143 9.92 -9.66 2.41
C HIS A 143 11.15 -9.18 1.62
N THR A 144 11.23 -9.53 0.33
CA THR A 144 12.26 -9.04 -0.59
C THR A 144 12.32 -7.51 -0.62
N GLU A 145 11.18 -6.87 -0.85
CA GLU A 145 11.08 -5.41 -0.87
C GLU A 145 11.31 -4.80 0.53
N ALA A 146 10.80 -5.45 1.58
CA ALA A 146 10.97 -4.99 2.96
C ALA A 146 12.46 -4.94 3.35
N ALA A 147 13.26 -5.93 2.98
CA ALA A 147 14.69 -5.95 3.28
C ALA A 147 15.46 -4.77 2.64
N VAL A 148 15.17 -4.46 1.37
CA VAL A 148 15.78 -3.32 0.67
C VAL A 148 15.31 -1.99 1.27
N ASP A 149 14.02 -1.87 1.60
CA ASP A 149 13.48 -0.65 2.20
C ASP A 149 14.02 -0.38 3.60
N LEU A 150 14.10 -1.40 4.46
CA LEU A 150 14.63 -1.26 5.82
C LEU A 150 16.09 -0.81 5.80
N THR A 151 16.91 -1.43 4.95
CA THR A 151 18.33 -1.06 4.83
C THR A 151 18.51 0.36 4.30
N ARG A 152 17.77 0.74 3.24
CA ARG A 152 17.76 2.12 2.73
C ARG A 152 17.31 3.14 3.78
N LEU A 153 16.22 2.87 4.50
CA LEU A 153 15.68 3.75 5.54
C LEU A 153 16.60 3.86 6.76
N ALA A 154 17.40 2.83 7.04
CA ALA A 154 18.44 2.84 8.06
C ALA A 154 19.71 3.62 7.65
N GLY A 155 19.74 4.20 6.43
CA GLY A 155 20.89 4.95 5.91
C GLY A 155 22.02 4.06 5.40
N LEU A 156 21.74 2.79 5.13
CA LEU A 156 22.67 1.78 4.63
C LEU A 156 22.50 1.57 3.12
N ARG A 157 23.39 0.77 2.53
CA ARG A 157 23.28 0.26 1.16
C ARG A 157 21.94 -0.46 1.00
N PRO A 158 21.22 -0.28 -0.13
CA PRO A 158 19.90 -0.88 -0.37
C PRO A 158 20.04 -2.37 -0.75
N ALA A 159 20.67 -3.14 0.12
CA ALA A 159 20.98 -4.55 -0.02
C ALA A 159 20.76 -5.23 1.34
N GLY A 160 19.78 -6.14 1.40
CA GLY A 160 19.44 -6.87 2.61
C GLY A 160 19.79 -8.35 2.53
N VAL A 161 19.62 -9.06 3.63
CA VAL A 161 19.60 -10.51 3.72
C VAL A 161 18.27 -10.92 4.32
N LEU A 162 17.65 -11.97 3.81
CA LEU A 162 16.49 -12.60 4.42
C LEU A 162 16.58 -14.12 4.39
N CYS A 163 15.95 -14.77 5.35
CA CYS A 163 15.67 -16.19 5.35
C CYS A 163 14.53 -16.49 6.33
N GLU A 164 13.64 -17.39 5.94
CA GLU A 164 12.41 -17.70 6.66
C GLU A 164 12.70 -18.50 7.94
N LEU A 165 12.11 -18.10 9.06
CA LEU A 165 12.27 -18.77 10.36
C LEU A 165 11.49 -20.09 10.41
N VAL A 166 12.13 -21.12 10.97
CA VAL A 166 11.57 -22.47 11.05
C VAL A 166 11.56 -22.99 12.49
N ASN A 167 10.52 -23.74 12.84
CA ASN A 167 10.46 -24.54 14.05
C ASN A 167 11.40 -25.76 13.93
N ASP A 168 11.82 -26.31 15.07
CA ASP A 168 12.67 -27.53 15.12
C ASP A 168 12.00 -28.77 14.51
N ASP A 169 10.67 -28.77 14.39
CA ASP A 169 9.90 -29.83 13.72
C ASP A 169 9.83 -29.68 12.19
N GLY A 170 10.47 -28.65 11.64
CA GLY A 170 10.52 -28.34 10.21
C GLY A 170 9.33 -27.53 9.69
N THR A 171 8.37 -27.16 10.53
CA THR A 171 7.30 -26.24 10.15
C THR A 171 7.78 -24.79 10.17
N MET A 172 7.10 -23.90 9.45
CA MET A 172 7.44 -22.47 9.44
C MET A 172 6.91 -21.79 10.72
N MET A 173 7.71 -20.89 11.31
CA MET A 173 7.26 -20.12 12.47
C MET A 173 6.11 -19.19 12.10
N ARG A 174 5.00 -19.28 12.86
CA ARG A 174 3.86 -18.37 12.77
C ARG A 174 3.93 -17.36 13.91
N LEU A 175 3.08 -16.32 13.88
CA LEU A 175 3.13 -15.22 14.83
C LEU A 175 3.32 -15.61 16.33
N PRO A 176 2.61 -16.61 16.89
CA PRO A 176 2.83 -17.03 18.28
C PRO A 176 4.23 -17.59 18.56
N ASP A 177 4.87 -18.21 17.57
CA ASP A 177 6.23 -18.74 17.69
C ASP A 177 7.26 -17.63 17.47
N LEU A 178 7.00 -16.71 16.52
CA LEU A 178 7.80 -15.52 16.31
C LEU A 178 7.86 -14.64 17.58
N GLU A 179 6.76 -14.49 18.31
CA GLU A 179 6.73 -13.75 19.58
C GLU A 179 7.64 -14.39 20.65
N LYS A 180 7.67 -15.72 20.74
CA LYS A 180 8.56 -16.44 21.66
C LYS A 180 10.01 -16.30 21.23
N PHE A 181 10.31 -16.53 19.95
CA PHE A 181 11.64 -16.44 19.38
C PHE A 181 12.21 -15.03 19.55
N ARG A 182 11.39 -14.01 19.29
CA ARG A 182 11.70 -12.60 19.53
C ARG A 182 12.11 -12.36 20.98
N ALA A 183 11.33 -12.87 21.94
CA ALA A 183 11.62 -12.68 23.37
C ALA A 183 12.91 -13.40 23.80
N GLU A 184 13.13 -14.62 23.31
CA GLU A 184 14.33 -15.43 23.59
C GLU A 184 15.61 -14.76 23.10
N HIS A 185 15.58 -14.22 21.88
CA HIS A 185 16.75 -13.63 21.22
C HIS A 185 16.81 -12.10 21.32
N SER A 186 15.86 -11.48 22.04
CA SER A 186 15.77 -10.02 22.20
C SER A 186 15.74 -9.27 20.86
N LEU A 187 14.94 -9.75 19.91
CA LEU A 187 14.81 -9.18 18.58
C LEU A 187 13.63 -8.20 18.49
N THR A 188 13.63 -7.37 17.46
CA THR A 188 12.49 -6.54 17.08
C THR A 188 11.60 -7.29 16.11
N LEU A 189 10.28 -7.20 16.27
CA LEU A 189 9.27 -7.81 15.39
C LEU A 189 8.34 -6.74 14.84
N ILE A 190 8.32 -6.61 13.51
CA ILE A 190 7.49 -5.66 12.78
C ILE A 190 6.67 -6.35 11.69
N THR A 191 5.68 -5.65 11.15
CA THR A 191 4.91 -6.11 9.98
C THR A 191 5.27 -5.32 8.72
N ILE A 192 5.12 -5.95 7.56
CA ILE A 192 5.20 -5.23 6.27
C ILE A 192 4.13 -4.13 6.20
N ALA A 193 2.94 -4.37 6.77
CA ALA A 193 1.87 -3.37 6.82
C ALA A 193 2.29 -2.10 7.57
N ASP A 194 2.96 -2.25 8.72
CA ASP A 194 3.49 -1.12 9.50
C ASP A 194 4.62 -0.41 8.76
N LEU A 195 5.47 -1.15 8.03
CA LEU A 195 6.52 -0.56 7.19
C LEU A 195 5.94 0.26 6.03
N ILE A 196 4.88 -0.24 5.37
CA ILE A 196 4.14 0.50 4.33
C ILE A 196 3.55 1.77 4.94
N ALA A 197 2.89 1.67 6.09
CA ALA A 197 2.33 2.82 6.79
C ALA A 197 3.41 3.84 7.15
N TYR A 198 4.57 3.37 7.67
CA TYR A 198 5.72 4.20 7.99
C TYR A 198 6.25 4.95 6.77
N ARG A 199 6.52 4.26 5.66
CA ARG A 199 7.02 4.92 4.44
C ARG A 199 6.05 5.96 3.91
N ARG A 200 4.75 5.67 3.91
CA ARG A 200 3.70 6.60 3.47
C ARG A 200 3.63 7.87 4.30
N ARG A 201 3.93 7.81 5.60
CA ARG A 201 3.94 8.99 6.48
C ARG A 201 5.25 9.78 6.47
N THR A 202 6.39 9.16 6.13
CA THR A 202 7.72 9.79 6.23
C THR A 202 8.31 10.21 4.89
N GLU A 203 7.87 9.62 3.78
CA GLU A 203 8.36 9.94 2.44
C GLU A 203 7.34 10.79 1.66
N LYS A 204 7.83 11.71 0.82
CA LYS A 204 6.99 12.40 -0.17
C LYS A 204 6.83 11.48 -1.39
N GLN A 205 5.60 11.10 -1.71
CA GLN A 205 5.28 10.14 -2.77
C GLN A 205 4.34 10.71 -3.84
N VAL A 206 4.08 12.01 -3.76
CA VAL A 206 3.22 12.76 -4.69
C VAL A 206 3.98 13.93 -5.27
N GLU A 207 3.75 14.18 -6.55
CA GLU A 207 4.34 15.27 -7.31
C GLU A 207 3.21 16.11 -7.93
N LEU A 208 3.34 17.44 -7.83
CA LEU A 208 2.47 18.38 -8.53
C LEU A 208 2.94 18.53 -9.97
N VAL A 209 2.09 18.14 -10.92
CA VAL A 209 2.42 18.09 -12.35
C VAL A 209 1.75 19.24 -13.13
N ALA A 210 0.58 19.70 -12.70
CA ALA A 210 -0.19 20.71 -13.42
C ALA A 210 -0.87 21.70 -12.47
N ASP A 211 -0.99 22.96 -12.92
CA ASP A 211 -1.66 24.04 -12.21
C ASP A 211 -2.47 24.89 -13.19
N ALA A 212 -3.78 24.91 -13.03
CA ALA A 212 -4.69 25.56 -13.97
C ALA A 212 -5.83 26.30 -13.27
N ARG A 213 -6.29 27.38 -13.91
CA ARG A 213 -7.53 28.07 -13.53
C ARG A 213 -8.73 27.31 -14.11
N MET A 214 -9.68 26.92 -13.26
CA MET A 214 -10.88 26.18 -13.64
C MET A 214 -12.16 26.92 -13.21
N PRO A 215 -12.79 27.68 -14.12
CA PRO A 215 -14.13 28.23 -13.89
C PRO A 215 -15.19 27.12 -13.83
N THR A 216 -16.09 27.21 -12.86
CA THR A 216 -17.24 26.32 -12.68
C THR A 216 -18.50 27.14 -12.37
N GLU A 217 -19.67 26.50 -12.33
CA GLU A 217 -20.91 27.16 -11.89
C GLU A 217 -20.86 27.68 -10.43
N HIS A 218 -19.97 27.10 -9.60
CA HIS A 218 -19.82 27.47 -8.18
C HIS A 218 -18.76 28.54 -7.94
N GLY A 219 -18.03 28.95 -8.98
CA GLY A 219 -16.91 29.88 -8.88
C GLY A 219 -15.66 29.36 -9.56
N VAL A 220 -14.55 30.06 -9.36
CA VAL A 220 -13.26 29.76 -10.00
C VAL A 220 -12.36 29.03 -9.02
N PHE A 221 -12.02 27.79 -9.35
CA PHE A 221 -11.06 26.98 -8.60
C PHE A 221 -9.68 27.06 -9.26
N ARG A 222 -8.64 26.89 -8.43
CA ARG A 222 -7.32 26.48 -8.88
C ARG A 222 -7.30 24.95 -8.90
N ALA A 223 -7.15 24.36 -10.07
CA ALA A 223 -7.10 22.92 -10.28
C ALA A 223 -5.65 22.46 -10.36
N LEU A 224 -5.25 21.62 -9.41
CA LEU A 224 -3.89 21.12 -9.26
C LEU A 224 -3.87 19.62 -9.56
N GLY A 225 -3.08 19.22 -10.56
CA GLY A 225 -2.94 17.82 -10.99
C GLY A 225 -1.76 17.16 -10.30
N TYR A 226 -2.00 16.06 -9.61
CA TYR A 226 -1.00 15.30 -8.87
C TYR A 226 -0.81 13.90 -9.45
N ARG A 227 0.42 13.41 -9.42
CA ARG A 227 0.77 12.01 -9.71
C ARG A 227 1.50 11.41 -8.52
N SER A 228 1.37 10.10 -8.33
CA SER A 228 2.27 9.32 -7.48
C SER A 228 3.23 8.50 -8.34
N GLU A 229 4.45 8.26 -7.86
CA GLU A 229 5.33 7.29 -8.50
C GLU A 229 4.77 5.87 -8.40
N TYR A 230 3.92 5.61 -7.40
CA TYR A 230 3.44 4.28 -7.03
C TYR A 230 2.00 3.98 -7.48
N ASP A 231 1.30 4.94 -8.07
CA ASP A 231 0.00 4.76 -8.72
C ASP A 231 0.06 5.30 -10.17
N THR A 232 -0.69 4.68 -11.06
CA THR A 232 -0.87 5.15 -12.44
C THR A 232 -1.95 6.24 -12.56
N ALA A 233 -2.77 6.43 -11.52
CA ALA A 233 -3.80 7.44 -11.52
C ALA A 233 -3.24 8.86 -11.36
N GLU A 234 -3.85 9.80 -12.07
CA GLU A 234 -3.65 11.24 -11.88
C GLU A 234 -4.79 11.75 -10.99
N HIS A 235 -4.49 12.44 -9.91
CA HIS A 235 -5.47 12.99 -8.99
C HIS A 235 -5.61 14.51 -9.19
N VAL A 236 -6.77 15.08 -8.85
CA VAL A 236 -7.01 16.52 -9.00
C VAL A 236 -7.45 17.11 -7.67
N ALA A 237 -6.76 18.14 -7.21
CA ALA A 237 -7.19 18.98 -6.10
C ALA A 237 -7.78 20.29 -6.63
N LEU A 238 -9.03 20.58 -6.29
CA LEU A 238 -9.70 21.83 -6.60
C LEU A 238 -9.66 22.72 -5.36
N VAL A 239 -8.87 23.79 -5.44
CA VAL A 239 -8.62 24.71 -4.33
C VAL A 239 -9.34 26.03 -4.57
N ILE A 240 -9.99 26.55 -3.54
CA ILE A 240 -10.52 27.93 -3.54
C ILE A 240 -9.88 28.72 -2.39
N GLY A 241 -9.59 30.00 -2.66
CA GLY A 241 -8.92 30.89 -1.71
C GLY A 241 -7.46 30.52 -1.45
N ASP A 242 -6.88 31.14 -0.42
CA ASP A 242 -5.53 30.85 0.06
C ASP A 242 -5.59 29.89 1.27
N ILE A 243 -4.82 28.80 1.22
CA ILE A 243 -4.71 27.84 2.32
C ILE A 243 -3.96 28.46 3.50
N GLY A 244 -3.09 29.45 3.29
CA GLY A 244 -2.45 30.23 4.35
C GLY A 244 -1.68 29.37 5.35
N ASP A 245 -2.02 29.47 6.63
CA ASP A 245 -1.38 28.72 7.72
C ASP A 245 -1.75 27.22 7.79
N GLY A 246 -2.60 26.76 6.86
CA GLY A 246 -3.02 25.37 6.78
C GLY A 246 -3.99 24.92 7.87
N ARG A 247 -4.50 25.83 8.70
CA ARG A 247 -5.39 25.48 9.83
C ARG A 247 -6.85 25.71 9.52
N ASP A 248 -7.70 24.85 10.07
CA ASP A 248 -9.17 24.86 9.93
C ASP A 248 -9.64 24.98 8.47
N VAL A 249 -9.00 24.21 7.58
CA VAL A 249 -9.34 24.21 6.15
C VAL A 249 -10.57 23.32 5.93
N LEU A 250 -11.56 23.79 5.19
CA LEU A 250 -12.69 22.95 4.79
C LEU A 250 -12.27 22.01 3.66
N VAL A 251 -12.37 20.70 3.89
CA VAL A 251 -11.85 19.68 2.96
C VAL A 251 -12.91 18.66 2.61
N ARG A 252 -13.00 18.31 1.32
CA ARG A 252 -13.70 17.11 0.82
C ARG A 252 -12.69 16.20 0.15
N VAL A 253 -12.61 14.94 0.61
CA VAL A 253 -11.93 13.86 -0.14
C VAL A 253 -12.99 13.02 -0.86
N HIS A 254 -13.16 13.28 -2.15
CA HIS A 254 -14.09 12.62 -3.04
C HIS A 254 -13.41 11.47 -3.78
N SER A 255 -14.06 10.32 -3.82
CA SER A 255 -13.57 9.14 -4.53
C SER A 255 -14.23 9.09 -5.90
N GLU A 256 -13.44 8.87 -6.95
CA GLU A 256 -13.92 8.77 -8.32
C GLU A 256 -15.09 7.78 -8.46
N CYS A 257 -16.13 8.22 -9.15
CA CYS A 257 -17.29 7.41 -9.50
C CYS A 257 -17.79 7.87 -10.88
N LEU A 258 -17.31 7.27 -11.95
CA LEU A 258 -17.67 7.62 -13.33
C LEU A 258 -19.19 7.61 -13.54
N THR A 259 -19.85 6.54 -13.08
CA THR A 259 -21.30 6.39 -13.26
C THR A 259 -22.10 7.47 -12.53
N GLY A 260 -21.66 7.89 -11.34
CA GLY A 260 -22.37 8.88 -10.55
C GLY A 260 -21.99 10.33 -10.90
N ASP A 261 -20.69 10.59 -11.05
CA ASP A 261 -20.14 11.93 -11.23
C ASP A 261 -20.30 12.44 -12.67
N VAL A 262 -20.16 11.55 -13.67
CA VAL A 262 -20.22 11.93 -15.09
C VAL A 262 -21.56 11.57 -15.73
N PHE A 263 -22.04 10.34 -15.55
CA PHE A 263 -23.30 9.88 -16.16
C PHE A 263 -24.55 10.16 -15.32
N ALA A 264 -24.39 10.83 -14.17
CA ALA A 264 -25.49 11.20 -13.28
C ALA A 264 -26.39 10.00 -12.86
N SER A 265 -25.80 8.82 -12.68
CA SER A 265 -26.54 7.63 -12.25
C SER A 265 -27.20 7.86 -10.89
N VAL A 266 -28.50 7.57 -10.83
CA VAL A 266 -29.31 7.65 -9.60
C VAL A 266 -29.22 6.41 -8.71
N ARG A 267 -28.40 5.41 -9.08
CA ARG A 267 -28.11 4.21 -8.25
C ARG A 267 -27.16 4.50 -7.09
N CYS A 268 -26.45 5.62 -7.14
CA CYS A 268 -25.61 6.12 -6.07
C CYS A 268 -25.84 7.61 -5.87
N ASP A 269 -25.20 8.18 -4.86
CA ASP A 269 -25.32 9.60 -4.52
C ASP A 269 -24.01 10.38 -4.76
N CYS A 270 -23.04 9.80 -5.49
CA CYS A 270 -21.71 10.38 -5.66
C CYS A 270 -21.72 11.73 -6.39
N GLY A 271 -22.37 11.84 -7.56
CA GLY A 271 -22.44 13.08 -8.33
C GLY A 271 -23.06 14.24 -7.54
N PRO A 272 -24.26 14.06 -6.93
CA PRO A 272 -24.83 15.08 -6.06
C PRO A 272 -23.95 15.46 -4.86
N GLN A 273 -23.22 14.50 -4.26
CA GLN A 273 -22.27 14.81 -3.18
C GLN A 273 -21.06 15.62 -3.66
N LEU A 274 -20.51 15.32 -4.84
CA LEU A 274 -19.42 16.11 -5.43
C LEU A 274 -19.87 17.56 -5.64
N ASN A 275 -21.06 17.73 -6.23
CA ASN A 275 -21.62 19.04 -6.51
C ASN A 275 -21.85 19.85 -5.23
N ALA A 276 -22.47 19.23 -4.22
CA ALA A 276 -22.70 19.85 -2.91
C ALA A 276 -21.38 20.23 -2.20
N ALA A 277 -20.32 19.44 -2.37
CA ALA A 277 -19.02 19.76 -1.80
C ALA A 277 -18.35 20.96 -2.50
N LEU A 278 -18.41 21.03 -3.83
CA LEU A 278 -17.92 22.19 -4.60
C LEU A 278 -18.64 23.47 -4.19
N GLU A 279 -19.96 23.45 -4.13
CA GLU A 279 -20.78 24.58 -3.68
C GLU A 279 -20.43 25.01 -2.24
N ARG A 280 -20.34 24.05 -1.32
CA ARG A 280 -20.09 24.31 0.10
C ARG A 280 -18.69 24.90 0.34
N VAL A 281 -17.68 24.39 -0.36
CA VAL A 281 -16.30 24.91 -0.32
C VAL A 281 -16.24 26.29 -0.96
N ALA A 282 -16.91 26.49 -2.09
CA ALA A 282 -16.96 27.79 -2.74
C ALA A 282 -17.60 28.87 -1.85
N ARG A 283 -18.69 28.53 -1.15
CA ARG A 283 -19.36 29.42 -0.20
C ARG A 283 -18.49 29.78 1.00
N GLU A 284 -17.64 28.86 1.47
CA GLU A 284 -16.65 29.14 2.54
C GLU A 284 -15.59 30.15 2.06
N GLY A 285 -15.28 30.15 0.76
CA GLY A 285 -14.23 31.00 0.16
C GLY A 285 -12.80 30.50 0.43
N ARG A 286 -12.64 29.43 1.22
CA ARG A 286 -11.35 28.79 1.52
C ARG A 286 -11.53 27.29 1.73
N GLY A 287 -10.92 26.46 0.87
CA GLY A 287 -10.99 25.02 1.04
C GLY A 287 -10.50 24.20 -0.16
N VAL A 288 -10.58 22.87 0.00
CA VAL A 288 -10.09 21.89 -0.98
C VAL A 288 -11.15 20.83 -1.25
N VAL A 289 -11.46 20.59 -2.52
CA VAL A 289 -12.16 19.39 -2.99
C VAL A 289 -11.15 18.52 -3.74
N LEU A 290 -10.71 17.44 -3.11
CA LEU A 290 -9.77 16.48 -3.68
C LEU A 290 -10.55 15.36 -4.37
N TYR A 291 -10.30 15.18 -5.66
CA TYR A 291 -10.84 14.10 -6.49
C TYR A 291 -9.79 12.99 -6.66
N VAL A 292 -9.95 11.91 -5.89
CA VAL A 292 -9.04 10.76 -5.89
C VAL A 292 -9.50 9.76 -6.94
N ARG A 293 -8.78 9.72 -8.06
CA ARG A 293 -8.90 8.72 -9.12
C ARG A 293 -8.38 7.35 -8.70
N GLY A 294 -8.81 6.29 -9.40
CA GLY A 294 -8.50 4.89 -9.05
C GLY A 294 -9.43 4.30 -7.98
N HIS A 295 -10.32 5.10 -7.38
CA HIS A 295 -11.26 4.65 -6.35
C HIS A 295 -12.60 4.11 -6.90
N GLU A 296 -12.74 3.99 -8.22
CA GLU A 296 -13.97 3.50 -8.85
C GLU A 296 -14.37 2.12 -8.28
N GLY A 297 -15.66 1.96 -7.99
CA GLY A 297 -16.19 0.74 -7.40
C GLY A 297 -15.69 0.46 -5.98
N ARG A 298 -15.12 1.45 -5.29
CA ARG A 298 -14.35 1.28 -4.03
C ARG A 298 -12.98 0.64 -4.27
N GLY A 299 -12.32 0.99 -5.37
CA GLY A 299 -10.98 0.52 -5.71
C GLY A 299 -10.94 -0.79 -6.50
N ILE A 300 -12.10 -1.39 -6.81
CA ILE A 300 -12.17 -2.60 -7.66
C ILE A 300 -12.17 -2.29 -9.15
N GLY A 301 -12.34 -1.01 -9.53
CA GLY A 301 -12.41 -0.56 -10.92
C GLY A 301 -13.82 -0.62 -11.53
N LEU A 302 -13.95 -0.02 -12.72
CA LEU A 302 -15.24 0.18 -13.38
C LEU A 302 -15.91 -1.13 -13.80
N LEU A 303 -15.16 -2.07 -14.40
CA LEU A 303 -15.74 -3.31 -14.93
C LEU A 303 -16.28 -4.19 -13.81
N HIS A 304 -15.50 -4.41 -12.76
CA HIS A 304 -15.95 -5.16 -11.58
C HIS A 304 -17.14 -4.48 -10.87
N LYS A 305 -17.19 -3.15 -10.83
CA LYS A 305 -18.37 -2.43 -10.34
C LYS A 305 -19.62 -2.75 -11.16
N LEU A 306 -19.52 -2.80 -12.49
CA LEU A 306 -20.65 -3.13 -13.36
C LEU A 306 -21.08 -4.60 -13.18
N GLN A 307 -20.14 -5.52 -12.97
CA GLN A 307 -20.46 -6.91 -12.60
C GLN A 307 -21.15 -6.98 -11.23
N ALA A 308 -20.70 -6.19 -10.24
CA ALA A 308 -21.36 -6.09 -8.95
C ALA A 308 -22.78 -5.50 -9.08
N TYR A 309 -23.02 -4.59 -10.04
CA TYR A 309 -24.38 -4.14 -10.36
C TYR A 309 -25.26 -5.25 -10.92
N GLN A 310 -24.71 -6.14 -11.78
CA GLN A 310 -25.47 -7.30 -12.28
C GLN A 310 -25.93 -8.22 -11.15
N LEU A 311 -25.06 -8.46 -10.16
CA LEU A 311 -25.42 -9.24 -8.97
C LEU A 311 -26.41 -8.50 -8.06
N GLN A 312 -26.30 -7.18 -7.95
CA GLN A 312 -27.25 -6.36 -7.19
C GLN A 312 -28.64 -6.34 -7.84
N ASP A 313 -28.72 -6.34 -9.17
CA ASP A 313 -29.96 -6.47 -9.93
C ASP A 313 -30.64 -7.83 -9.69
N GLN A 314 -29.86 -8.84 -9.27
CA GLN A 314 -30.35 -10.16 -8.85
C GLN A 314 -30.66 -10.24 -7.35
N GLY A 315 -30.57 -9.11 -6.64
CA GLY A 315 -30.97 -9.00 -5.24
C GLY A 315 -29.84 -9.12 -4.22
N ARG A 316 -28.56 -9.15 -4.64
CA ARG A 316 -27.42 -9.00 -3.71
C ARG A 316 -27.27 -7.55 -3.25
N ASP A 317 -26.67 -7.32 -2.09
CA ASP A 317 -26.22 -5.97 -1.74
C ASP A 317 -24.78 -5.72 -2.22
N THR A 318 -24.30 -4.48 -2.06
CA THR A 318 -22.96 -4.09 -2.55
C THR A 318 -21.82 -4.86 -1.90
N VAL A 319 -21.93 -5.22 -0.62
CA VAL A 319 -20.86 -5.96 0.08
C VAL A 319 -20.84 -7.39 -0.42
N ASP A 320 -22.01 -8.02 -0.44
CA ASP A 320 -22.15 -9.42 -0.80
C ASP A 320 -21.85 -9.65 -2.30
N ALA A 321 -22.18 -8.68 -3.17
CA ALA A 321 -21.84 -8.75 -4.59
C ALA A 321 -20.33 -8.69 -4.84
N ASN A 322 -19.58 -7.89 -4.07
CA ASN A 322 -18.13 -7.84 -4.21
C ASN A 322 -17.49 -9.15 -3.74
N LEU A 323 -17.94 -9.67 -2.59
CA LEU A 323 -17.41 -10.92 -2.04
C LEU A 323 -17.64 -12.12 -2.97
N ASP A 324 -18.80 -12.19 -3.63
CA ASP A 324 -19.09 -13.22 -4.64
C ASP A 324 -18.14 -13.18 -5.85
N LEU A 325 -17.70 -11.98 -6.23
CA LEU A 325 -16.73 -11.79 -7.31
C LEU A 325 -15.28 -12.08 -6.85
N GLY A 326 -15.09 -12.52 -5.60
CA GLY A 326 -13.77 -12.72 -5.01
C GLY A 326 -13.04 -11.41 -4.69
N LEU A 327 -13.77 -10.30 -4.55
CA LEU A 327 -13.22 -8.96 -4.35
C LEU A 327 -13.46 -8.45 -2.91
N PRO A 328 -12.57 -7.60 -2.38
CA PRO A 328 -12.79 -6.99 -1.08
C PRO A 328 -13.99 -6.03 -1.08
N ALA A 329 -14.61 -5.84 0.09
CA ALA A 329 -15.73 -4.92 0.27
C ALA A 329 -15.33 -3.43 0.07
N ASP A 330 -14.08 -3.09 0.37
CA ASP A 330 -13.50 -1.76 0.16
C ASP A 330 -11.98 -1.90 -0.02
N ALA A 331 -11.45 -1.49 -1.17
CA ALA A 331 -10.01 -1.53 -1.49
C ALA A 331 -9.40 -0.12 -1.58
N ARG A 332 -10.12 0.92 -1.13
CA ARG A 332 -9.65 2.30 -1.27
C ARG A 332 -8.50 2.61 -0.32
N ASP A 333 -7.51 3.28 -0.88
CA ASP A 333 -6.38 3.79 -0.13
C ASP A 333 -6.40 5.33 -0.10
N TYR A 334 -6.42 5.90 1.10
CA TYR A 334 -6.48 7.35 1.28
C TYR A 334 -5.10 7.99 1.48
N GLY A 335 -4.01 7.20 1.49
CA GLY A 335 -2.67 7.69 1.75
C GLY A 335 -2.18 8.73 0.74
N THR A 336 -2.39 8.48 -0.55
CA THR A 336 -2.07 9.46 -1.60
C THR A 336 -2.84 10.76 -1.43
N GLY A 337 -4.13 10.66 -1.08
CA GLY A 337 -4.95 11.84 -0.86
C GLY A 337 -4.53 12.65 0.37
N ALA A 338 -4.09 11.98 1.44
CA ALA A 338 -3.53 12.63 2.61
C ALA A 338 -2.23 13.38 2.27
N GLN A 339 -1.32 12.76 1.51
CA GLN A 339 -0.09 13.43 1.09
C GLN A 339 -0.35 14.64 0.20
N ILE A 340 -1.32 14.56 -0.72
CA ILE A 340 -1.72 15.71 -1.55
C ILE A 340 -2.19 16.87 -0.66
N LEU A 341 -3.06 16.61 0.31
CA LEU A 341 -3.52 17.64 1.25
C LEU A 341 -2.36 18.25 2.05
N TYR A 342 -1.42 17.42 2.50
CA TYR A 342 -0.24 17.89 3.22
C TYR A 342 0.68 18.76 2.33
N ASP A 343 0.91 18.35 1.08
CA ASP A 343 1.70 19.10 0.09
C ASP A 343 1.05 20.46 -0.26
N LEU A 344 -0.28 20.51 -0.35
CA LEU A 344 -1.06 21.75 -0.49
C LEU A 344 -0.95 22.70 0.72
N GLY A 345 -0.33 22.26 1.82
CA GLY A 345 -0.15 23.04 3.04
C GLY A 345 -1.23 22.83 4.10
N VAL A 346 -2.19 21.91 3.91
CA VAL A 346 -3.20 21.60 4.94
C VAL A 346 -2.53 20.92 6.13
N ARG A 347 -2.91 21.34 7.34
CA ARG A 347 -2.45 20.75 8.61
C ARG A 347 -3.63 20.34 9.48
N THR A 348 -4.62 21.22 9.63
CA THR A 348 -5.88 20.88 10.31
C THR A 348 -7.07 21.14 9.40
N MET A 349 -8.09 20.27 9.46
CA MET A 349 -9.24 20.35 8.56
C MET A 349 -10.58 20.01 9.20
N ARG A 350 -11.64 20.66 8.71
CA ARG A 350 -13.02 20.20 8.84
C ARG A 350 -13.37 19.33 7.64
N LEU A 351 -13.71 18.07 7.88
CA LEU A 351 -13.92 17.09 6.81
C LEU A 351 -15.39 16.98 6.42
N LEU A 352 -15.71 17.23 5.15
CA LEU A 352 -17.02 17.03 4.52
C LEU A 352 -17.27 15.54 4.24
N THR A 353 -17.85 14.83 5.20
CA THR A 353 -18.10 13.38 5.10
C THR A 353 -19.29 12.90 5.93
N ASN A 354 -20.01 11.92 5.37
CA ASN A 354 -21.01 11.12 6.10
C ASN A 354 -20.44 9.78 6.58
N ASN A 355 -19.19 9.46 6.24
CA ASN A 355 -18.49 8.26 6.71
C ASN A 355 -17.50 8.63 7.83
N PRO A 356 -17.73 8.22 9.10
CA PRO A 356 -16.80 8.43 10.20
C PRO A 356 -15.44 7.76 9.98
N ALA A 357 -15.39 6.59 9.34
CA ALA A 357 -14.17 5.82 9.12
C ALA A 357 -13.15 6.54 8.21
N LYS A 358 -13.59 7.50 7.37
CA LYS A 358 -12.68 8.31 6.56
C LYS A 358 -11.73 9.18 7.38
N ARG A 359 -12.01 9.42 8.66
CA ARG A 359 -11.12 10.18 9.56
C ARG A 359 -9.80 9.43 9.81
N ALA A 360 -9.90 8.16 10.19
CA ALA A 360 -8.75 7.33 10.51
C ALA A 360 -7.76 7.20 9.34
N GLY A 361 -8.25 7.18 8.09
CA GLY A 361 -7.39 7.08 6.90
C GLY A 361 -6.58 8.34 6.56
N LEU A 362 -6.89 9.49 7.17
CA LEU A 362 -6.19 10.77 6.95
C LEU A 362 -5.32 11.17 8.16
N GLU A 363 -5.71 10.76 9.36
CA GLU A 363 -5.00 11.02 10.61
C GLU A 363 -3.76 10.11 10.69
N GLY A 364 -2.60 10.65 10.34
CA GLY A 364 -1.33 9.90 10.25
C GLY A 364 -0.28 10.56 9.36
N TYR A 365 -0.70 11.47 8.48
CA TYR A 365 0.16 12.19 7.52
C TYR A 365 0.50 13.61 7.97
N GLY A 366 0.61 13.85 9.29
CA GLY A 366 0.73 15.21 9.84
C GLY A 366 -0.52 16.06 9.63
N LEU A 367 -1.66 15.41 9.40
CA LEU A 367 -2.99 16.00 9.26
C LEU A 367 -3.84 15.69 10.50
N THR A 368 -4.66 16.65 10.90
CA THR A 368 -5.61 16.50 12.02
C THR A 368 -7.01 16.90 11.60
N VAL A 369 -7.99 16.02 11.82
CA VAL A 369 -9.40 16.34 11.53
C VAL A 369 -10.03 16.99 12.76
N THR A 370 -10.21 18.32 12.73
CA THR A 370 -10.76 19.10 13.86
C THR A 370 -12.28 19.02 13.95
N GLY A 371 -12.95 18.68 12.85
CA GLY A 371 -14.40 18.59 12.79
C GLY A 371 -14.90 17.75 11.63
N ARG A 372 -16.16 17.32 11.69
CA ARG A 372 -16.87 16.72 10.55
C ARG A 372 -18.10 17.55 10.24
N GLU A 373 -18.28 17.86 8.97
CA GLU A 373 -19.50 18.44 8.43
C GLU A 373 -20.19 17.39 7.56
N GLY A 374 -21.49 17.19 7.77
CA GLY A 374 -22.28 16.29 6.95
C GLY A 374 -22.53 16.87 5.56
N LEU A 375 -22.72 16.00 4.57
CA LEU A 375 -23.20 16.39 3.25
C LEU A 375 -24.67 16.00 3.10
N PRO A 376 -25.47 16.78 2.35
CA PRO A 376 -26.85 16.46 2.09
C PRO A 376 -26.94 15.10 1.38
N VAL A 377 -27.84 14.26 1.88
CA VAL A 377 -28.17 12.97 1.27
C VAL A 377 -29.34 13.19 0.32
N ARG A 378 -29.26 12.65 -0.90
CA ARG A 378 -30.35 12.70 -1.87
C ARG A 378 -30.90 11.29 -2.08
N PRO A 379 -31.81 10.82 -1.21
CA PRO A 379 -32.41 9.51 -1.37
C PRO A 379 -33.28 9.48 -2.63
N HIS A 380 -33.22 8.36 -3.34
CA HIS A 380 -33.99 8.06 -4.53
C HIS A 380 -34.42 6.58 -4.44
N PRO A 381 -35.59 6.19 -4.99
CA PRO A 381 -36.02 4.80 -4.96
C PRO A 381 -34.96 3.78 -5.44
N GLU A 382 -34.16 4.16 -6.44
CA GLU A 382 -33.06 3.34 -7.01
C GLU A 382 -31.79 3.26 -6.14
N ASN A 383 -31.59 4.13 -5.15
CA ASN A 383 -30.39 4.13 -4.30
C ASN A 383 -30.68 3.92 -2.82
N VAL A 384 -31.95 3.91 -2.37
CA VAL A 384 -32.26 3.83 -0.93
C VAL A 384 -31.71 2.55 -0.31
N ARG A 385 -31.72 1.43 -1.03
CA ARG A 385 -31.09 0.17 -0.60
C ARG A 385 -29.60 0.33 -0.39
N TYR A 386 -28.90 0.92 -1.37
CA TYR A 386 -27.48 1.22 -1.29
C TYR A 386 -27.14 2.15 -0.11
N LEU A 387 -27.95 3.18 0.12
CA LEU A 387 -27.79 4.10 1.25
C LEU A 387 -28.03 3.41 2.60
N ARG A 388 -29.03 2.52 2.70
CA ARG A 388 -29.26 1.68 3.89
C ARG A 388 -28.06 0.75 4.14
N THR A 389 -27.53 0.07 3.12
CA THR A 389 -26.31 -0.73 3.25
C THR A 389 -25.13 0.10 3.78
N LYS A 390 -24.93 1.32 3.28
CA LYS A 390 -23.89 2.24 3.81
C LYS A 390 -24.09 2.56 5.28
N ARG A 391 -25.32 2.82 5.72
CA ARG A 391 -25.64 3.13 7.12
C ARG A 391 -25.47 1.88 8.00
N ASP A 392 -26.14 0.80 7.65
CA ASP A 392 -26.35 -0.37 8.50
C ASP A 392 -25.13 -1.30 8.54
N ARG A 393 -24.42 -1.45 7.41
CA ARG A 393 -23.24 -2.34 7.32
C ARG A 393 -21.91 -1.61 7.31
N MET A 394 -21.88 -0.31 6.97
CA MET A 394 -20.64 0.45 6.79
C MET A 394 -20.52 1.67 7.71
N GLY A 395 -21.40 1.80 8.70
CA GLY A 395 -21.33 2.82 9.75
C GLY A 395 -21.48 4.27 9.28
N HIS A 396 -22.07 4.50 8.10
CA HIS A 396 -22.29 5.88 7.62
C HIS A 396 -23.42 6.55 8.42
N LEU A 397 -23.22 7.82 8.76
CA LEU A 397 -24.19 8.65 9.47
C LEU A 397 -25.12 9.29 8.45
N LEU A 398 -26.18 8.59 8.09
CA LEU A 398 -27.19 9.00 7.11
C LEU A 398 -28.57 9.00 7.77
N ASP A 399 -29.28 10.10 7.59
CA ASP A 399 -30.70 10.20 7.90
C ASP A 399 -31.49 9.87 6.61
N LEU A 400 -32.38 8.88 6.67
CA LEU A 400 -33.00 8.24 5.50
C LEU A 400 -34.53 8.12 5.61
N ASP A 401 -35.18 9.02 6.35
CA ASP A 401 -36.61 8.94 6.57
C ASP A 401 -37.41 9.17 5.26
N GLU A 402 -38.48 8.37 5.08
CA GLU A 402 -39.60 8.54 4.14
C GLU A 402 -39.46 8.12 2.66
N VAL A 403 -38.39 7.44 2.20
CA VAL A 403 -38.31 6.98 0.78
C VAL A 403 -38.51 5.46 0.64
N SER A 404 -39.50 5.05 -0.17
CA SER A 404 -39.74 3.66 -0.55
C SER A 404 -38.75 3.19 -1.62
N GLU A 405 -38.38 1.91 -1.56
CA GLU A 405 -37.45 1.28 -2.51
C GLU A 405 -38.14 1.05 -3.86
N ALA A 406 -37.40 1.26 -4.96
CA ALA A 406 -37.88 0.90 -6.29
C ALA A 406 -38.05 -0.63 -6.39
N PRO A 407 -39.10 -1.14 -7.06
CA PRO A 407 -39.18 -2.56 -7.38
C PRO A 407 -37.96 -2.95 -8.22
N MET A 408 -37.33 -4.09 -7.90
CA MET A 408 -36.16 -4.57 -8.65
C MET A 408 -36.46 -4.59 -10.15
N GLY A 409 -35.63 -3.88 -10.93
CA GLY A 409 -35.74 -3.85 -12.37
C GLY A 409 -35.62 -5.26 -12.96
N ARG A 410 -36.26 -5.49 -14.11
CA ARG A 410 -35.99 -6.72 -14.89
C ARG A 410 -34.48 -6.77 -15.17
N PRO A 411 -33.80 -7.91 -14.94
CA PRO A 411 -32.41 -8.07 -15.32
C PRO A 411 -32.23 -7.61 -16.76
N VAL A 412 -31.20 -6.79 -17.03
CA VAL A 412 -30.80 -6.55 -18.41
C VAL A 412 -30.49 -7.93 -18.98
N ALA A 413 -31.23 -8.36 -20.01
CA ALA A 413 -31.04 -9.66 -20.62
C ALA A 413 -29.61 -9.74 -21.17
N GLY A 414 -28.70 -10.33 -20.37
CA GLY A 414 -27.33 -10.54 -20.78
C GLY A 414 -27.31 -11.65 -21.82
N LYS A 415 -26.83 -11.36 -23.02
CA LYS A 415 -26.10 -12.40 -23.76
C LYS A 415 -24.90 -12.77 -22.89
N GLU A 416 -24.65 -14.06 -22.70
CA GLU A 416 -23.44 -14.55 -22.04
C GLU A 416 -22.24 -13.80 -22.64
N ILE A 417 -21.59 -12.97 -21.83
CA ILE A 417 -20.35 -12.32 -22.20
C ILE A 417 -19.29 -13.38 -21.91
N GLY A 418 -18.69 -13.93 -22.98
CA GLY A 418 -17.87 -15.14 -22.96
C GLY A 418 -16.73 -15.12 -21.94
N ALA A 419 -16.38 -16.34 -21.50
CA ALA A 419 -15.36 -16.68 -20.51
C ALA A 419 -13.95 -16.17 -20.85
#